data_AF-A0A968UTU7-F1
#
_entry.id   AF-A0A968UTU7-F1
#
_cell.length_a   1.000
_cell.length_b   1.000
_cell.length_c   1.000
_cell.angle_alpha   90.00
_cell.angle_beta   90.00
_cell.angle_gamma   90.00
#
_symmetry.space_group_name_H-M   'P 1'
#
loop_
_entity.id
_entity.type
_entity.pdbx_description
1 polymer ?
#
loop_
_entity_poly.entity_id
_entity_poly.type
_entity_poly.pdbx_seq_one_letter_code
_entity_poly.pdbx_strand_id
1 'polypeptide(L)'
;MMKHKTFRYICLFVMLFMALSGFGQMPIFKRYYVADIPGLGWLADFYVTHFIHYVGAIVLIGILCYSGVEYLLIHRKTEKISLRGYIRIGLSAAISISGILLVIRNLSGYWFPNNIIIFLDLLHLAAVMLLIIYMLSAAFLFRKIIPYRQP
;
A
#
# COMPACT_ATOMS: atom_id res chain seq x y z
N MET A 1 -23.32 -6.94 3.05
CA MET A 1 -22.31 -7.45 2.10
C MET A 1 -22.06 -6.40 1.03
N MET A 2 -20.92 -5.69 1.06
CA MET A 2 -20.59 -4.76 -0.01
C MET A 2 -20.44 -5.53 -1.32
N LYS A 3 -20.96 -4.98 -2.43
CA LYS A 3 -20.77 -5.60 -3.74
C LYS A 3 -19.27 -5.69 -4.03
N HIS A 4 -18.80 -6.84 -4.51
CA HIS A 4 -17.39 -7.12 -4.77
C HIS A 4 -16.70 -6.02 -5.61
N LYS A 5 -17.43 -5.37 -6.53
CA LYS A 5 -16.93 -4.22 -7.31
C LYS A 5 -16.63 -3.00 -6.45
N THR A 6 -17.54 -2.61 -5.55
CA THR A 6 -17.39 -1.44 -4.66
C THR A 6 -16.19 -1.61 -3.74
N PHE A 7 -16.04 -2.78 -3.11
CA PHE A 7 -14.89 -3.09 -2.26
C PHE A 7 -13.57 -2.95 -3.03
N ARG A 8 -13.51 -3.47 -4.27
CA ARG A 8 -12.32 -3.34 -5.11
C ARG A 8 -11.94 -1.89 -5.40
N TYR A 9 -12.91 -1.02 -5.70
CA TYR A 9 -12.64 0.40 -5.95
C TYR A 9 -12.14 1.13 -4.71
N ILE A 10 -12.71 0.82 -3.54
CA ILE A 10 -12.24 1.36 -2.26
C ILE A 10 -10.77 0.97 -2.04
N CYS A 11 -10.42 -0.31 -2.18
CA CYS A 11 -9.05 -0.76 -2.01
C CYS A 11 -8.09 -0.07 -2.99
N LEU A 12 -8.47 0.05 -4.27
CA LEU A 12 -7.65 0.73 -5.28
C LEU A 12 -7.44 2.21 -4.94
N PHE A 13 -8.50 2.90 -4.49
CA PHE A 13 -8.43 4.29 -4.08
C PHE A 13 -7.49 4.47 -2.88
N VAL A 14 -7.63 3.63 -1.85
CA VAL A 14 -6.74 3.63 -0.67
C VAL A 14 -5.29 3.39 -1.09
N MET A 15 -5.02 2.36 -1.90
CA MET A 15 -3.65 2.05 -2.35
C MET A 15 -3.04 3.18 -3.19
N LEU A 16 -3.83 3.84 -4.04
CA LEU A 16 -3.38 4.98 -4.84
C LEU A 16 -2.92 6.13 -3.92
N PHE A 17 -3.75 6.52 -2.97
CA PHE A 17 -3.41 7.60 -2.04
C PHE A 17 -2.28 7.22 -1.09
N MET A 18 -2.17 5.96 -0.69
CA MET A 18 -1.03 5.45 0.08
C MET A 18 0.28 5.57 -0.68
N ALA A 19 0.29 5.19 -1.97
CA ALA A 19 1.47 5.34 -2.81
C ALA A 19 1.80 6.83 -3.03
N LEU A 20 0.82 7.65 -3.41
CA LEU A 20 1.02 9.09 -3.64
C LEU A 20 1.56 9.79 -2.39
N SER A 21 0.92 9.59 -1.24
CA SER A 21 1.35 10.21 0.02
C SER A 21 2.70 9.69 0.52
N GLY A 22 2.97 8.39 0.41
CA GLY A 22 4.25 7.80 0.82
C GLY A 22 5.42 8.29 -0.03
N PHE A 23 5.22 8.41 -1.34
CA PHE A 23 6.19 9.06 -2.22
C PHE A 23 6.32 10.57 -1.94
N GLY A 24 5.24 11.25 -1.57
CA GLY A 24 5.24 12.69 -1.24
C GLY A 24 5.95 13.03 0.06
N GLN A 25 6.10 12.08 0.99
CA GLN A 25 6.97 12.23 2.17
C GLN A 25 8.46 12.31 1.78
N MET A 26 8.82 11.84 0.59
CA MET A 26 10.13 12.08 -0.02
C MET A 26 10.05 13.33 -0.90
N PRO A 27 11.12 14.12 -1.03
CA PRO A 27 11.08 15.38 -1.80
C PRO A 27 11.05 15.18 -3.33
N ILE A 28 10.46 14.07 -3.83
CA ILE A 28 10.48 13.72 -5.26
C ILE A 28 9.55 14.61 -6.09
N PHE A 29 8.35 14.92 -5.61
CA PHE A 29 7.39 15.70 -6.42
C PHE A 29 7.81 17.15 -6.59
N LYS A 30 8.50 17.70 -5.59
CA LYS A 30 9.17 19.00 -5.70
C LYS A 30 10.39 18.93 -6.60
N ARG A 31 11.25 17.90 -6.45
CA ARG A 31 12.47 17.74 -7.24
C ARG A 31 12.22 17.60 -8.74
N TYR A 32 11.09 17.02 -9.13
CA TYR A 32 10.72 16.80 -10.53
C TYR A 32 9.55 17.70 -10.99
N TYR A 33 9.32 18.84 -10.33
CA TYR A 33 8.35 19.86 -10.74
C TYR A 33 6.88 19.38 -10.85
N VAL A 34 6.54 18.23 -10.28
CA VAL A 34 5.15 17.71 -10.25
C VAL A 34 4.28 18.62 -9.37
N ALA A 35 4.84 19.14 -8.29
CA ALA A 35 4.16 20.07 -7.39
C ALA A 35 3.89 21.45 -8.01
N ASP A 36 4.54 21.78 -9.13
CA ASP A 36 4.38 23.06 -9.82
C ASP A 36 3.18 23.05 -10.78
N ILE A 37 2.60 21.88 -11.03
CA ILE A 37 1.35 21.75 -11.76
C ILE A 37 0.22 22.39 -10.92
N PRO A 38 -0.61 23.28 -11.50
CA PRO A 38 -1.69 23.94 -10.78
C PRO A 38 -2.58 22.93 -10.04
N GLY A 39 -2.75 23.13 -8.72
CA GLY A 39 -3.53 22.26 -7.84
C GLY A 39 -2.78 21.09 -7.21
N LEU A 40 -1.51 20.84 -7.56
CA LEU A 40 -0.69 19.74 -7.02
C LEU A 40 0.36 20.16 -5.97
N GLY A 41 0.38 21.43 -5.57
CA GLY A 41 1.34 21.94 -4.58
C GLY A 41 1.34 21.19 -3.24
N TRP A 42 0.20 20.62 -2.83
CA TRP A 42 0.07 19.82 -1.61
C TRP A 42 0.92 18.54 -1.62
N LEU A 43 1.30 18.02 -2.79
CA LEU A 43 2.19 16.85 -2.91
C LEU A 43 3.61 17.12 -2.40
N ALA A 44 4.00 18.39 -2.27
CA ALA A 44 5.29 18.79 -1.70
C ALA A 44 5.18 19.24 -0.23
N ASP A 45 3.98 19.24 0.36
CA ASP A 45 3.76 19.54 1.77
C ASP A 45 3.91 18.27 2.61
N PHE A 46 4.97 18.21 3.41
CA PHE A 46 5.27 17.06 4.26
C PHE A 46 4.16 16.78 5.26
N TYR A 47 3.57 17.79 5.91
CA TYR A 47 2.55 17.56 6.94
C TYR A 47 1.26 17.03 6.33
N VAL A 48 0.86 17.57 5.17
CA VAL A 48 -0.32 17.09 4.43
C VAL A 48 -0.12 15.65 3.98
N THR A 49 0.98 15.36 3.30
CA THR A 49 1.29 14.01 2.81
C THR A 49 1.46 13.01 3.96
N HIS A 50 2.13 13.38 5.04
CA HIS A 50 2.28 12.55 6.23
C HIS A 50 0.92 12.24 6.90
N PHE A 51 0.05 13.25 7.04
CA PHE A 51 -1.30 13.05 7.58
C PHE A 51 -2.13 12.09 6.72
N ILE A 52 -2.16 12.31 5.40
CA ILE A 52 -2.88 11.43 4.46
C ILE A 52 -2.33 10.00 4.54
N HIS A 53 -1.01 9.85 4.61
CA HIS A 53 -0.37 8.53 4.69
C HIS A 53 -0.76 7.79 5.97
N TYR A 54 -0.79 8.47 7.12
CA TYR A 54 -1.16 7.85 8.39
C TYR A 54 -2.63 7.44 8.42
N VAL A 55 -3.53 8.31 7.97
CA VAL A 55 -4.96 7.98 7.86
C VAL A 55 -5.18 6.83 6.90
N GLY A 56 -4.52 6.87 5.74
CA GLY A 56 -4.56 5.79 4.76
C GLY A 56 -4.00 4.47 5.31
N ALA A 57 -2.93 4.52 6.13
CA ALA A 57 -2.34 3.34 6.75
C ALA A 57 -3.31 2.68 7.73
N ILE A 58 -4.01 3.47 8.55
CA ILE A 58 -5.05 2.96 9.47
C ILE A 58 -6.15 2.25 8.68
N VAL A 59 -6.65 2.87 7.61
CA VAL A 59 -7.69 2.28 6.76
C VAL A 59 -7.19 1.01 6.06
N LEU A 60 -5.98 1.02 5.52
CA LEU A 60 -5.37 -0.12 4.84
C LEU A 60 -5.18 -1.30 5.80
N ILE A 61 -4.64 -1.06 6.99
CA ILE A 61 -4.48 -2.09 8.03
C ILE A 61 -5.87 -2.63 8.42
N GLY A 62 -6.87 -1.77 8.60
CA GLY A 62 -8.25 -2.20 8.87
C GLY A 62 -8.82 -3.13 7.79
N ILE A 63 -8.61 -2.80 6.51
CA ILE A 63 -9.00 -3.66 5.37
C ILE A 63 -8.26 -4.99 5.41
N LEU A 64 -6.94 -4.98 5.63
CA LEU A 64 -6.12 -6.20 5.70
C LEU A 64 -6.54 -7.10 6.87
N CYS A 65 -6.81 -6.53 8.04
CA CYS A 65 -7.31 -7.25 9.20
C CYS A 65 -8.70 -7.84 8.93
N TYR A 66 -9.62 -7.05 8.38
CA TYR A 66 -10.97 -7.51 8.00
C TYR A 66 -10.88 -8.70 7.05
N SER A 67 -10.15 -8.57 5.94
CA SER A 67 -10.00 -9.63 4.94
C SER A 67 -9.28 -10.86 5.49
N GLY A 68 -8.29 -10.67 6.37
CA GLY A 68 -7.59 -11.76 7.04
C GLY A 68 -8.53 -12.55 7.97
N VAL A 69 -9.30 -11.86 8.80
CA VAL A 69 -10.28 -12.48 9.71
C VAL A 69 -11.40 -13.17 8.93
N GLU A 70 -11.95 -12.52 7.91
CA GLU A 70 -12.98 -13.09 7.02
C GLU A 70 -12.47 -14.39 6.38
N TYR A 71 -11.25 -14.39 5.84
CA TYR A 71 -10.64 -15.60 5.29
C TYR A 71 -10.48 -16.70 6.36
N LEU A 72 -9.93 -16.37 7.53
CA LEU A 72 -9.68 -17.35 8.60
C LEU A 72 -10.95 -17.97 9.18
N LEU A 73 -12.03 -17.20 9.31
CA LEU A 73 -13.26 -17.68 9.92
C LEU A 73 -14.18 -18.38 8.92
N ILE A 74 -14.26 -17.88 7.68
CA ILE A 74 -15.26 -18.29 6.70
C ILE A 74 -14.63 -19.16 5.61
N HIS A 75 -13.53 -18.70 5.00
CA HIS A 75 -13.05 -19.27 3.73
C HIS A 75 -11.91 -20.29 3.87
N ARG A 76 -11.21 -20.38 5.02
CA ARG A 76 -10.02 -21.25 5.17
C ARG A 76 -10.26 -22.73 4.89
N LYS A 77 -11.51 -23.20 5.05
CA LYS A 77 -11.89 -24.61 4.85
C LYS A 77 -12.39 -24.89 3.43
N THR A 78 -12.88 -23.87 2.74
CA THR A 78 -13.55 -23.99 1.44
C THR A 78 -12.68 -23.49 0.29
N GLU A 79 -11.75 -22.58 0.57
CA GLU A 79 -10.93 -21.90 -0.42
C GLU A 79 -9.45 -22.02 -0.09
N LYS A 80 -8.64 -22.32 -1.11
CA LYS A 80 -7.18 -22.33 -0.99
C LYS A 80 -6.62 -21.00 -1.49
N ILE A 81 -5.69 -20.41 -0.74
CA ILE A 81 -4.94 -19.24 -1.21
C ILE A 81 -4.02 -19.66 -2.35
N SER A 82 -4.17 -19.00 -3.50
CA SER A 82 -3.24 -19.16 -4.63
C SER A 82 -1.85 -18.61 -4.31
N LEU A 83 -0.80 -19.06 -5.00
CA LEU A 83 0.55 -18.50 -4.87
C LEU A 83 0.57 -16.97 -5.01
N ARG A 84 -0.23 -16.45 -5.95
CA ARG A 84 -0.45 -15.00 -6.16
C ARG A 84 -1.09 -14.31 -4.95
N GLY A 85 -1.95 -15.00 -4.22
CA GLY A 85 -2.48 -14.54 -2.94
C GLY A 85 -1.39 -14.46 -1.88
N TYR A 86 -0.57 -15.52 -1.72
CA TYR A 86 0.53 -15.53 -0.76
C TYR A 86 1.55 -14.42 -1.00
N ILE A 87 1.93 -14.15 -2.26
CA ILE A 87 2.83 -13.04 -2.59
C ILE A 87 2.25 -11.70 -2.15
N ARG A 88 0.97 -11.43 -2.44
CA ARG A 88 0.30 -10.19 -2.03
C ARG A 88 0.21 -10.04 -0.52
N ILE A 89 -0.12 -11.13 0.18
CA ILE A 89 -0.19 -11.15 1.65
C ILE A 89 1.19 -10.86 2.23
N GLY A 90 2.23 -11.54 1.76
CA GLY A 90 3.61 -11.34 2.23
C GLY A 90 4.11 -9.91 2.03
N LEU A 91 3.92 -9.34 0.84
CA LEU A 91 4.29 -7.95 0.56
C LEU A 91 3.49 -6.95 1.41
N SER A 92 2.18 -7.13 1.52
CA SER A 92 1.33 -6.25 2.34
C SER A 92 1.68 -6.31 3.82
N ALA A 93 2.03 -7.50 4.32
CA ALA A 93 2.51 -7.69 5.69
C ALA A 93 3.87 -7.01 5.90
N ALA A 94 4.82 -7.18 4.96
CA ALA A 94 6.12 -6.53 5.04
C ALA A 94 5.99 -5.00 5.09
N ILE A 95 5.15 -4.41 4.24
CA ILE A 95 4.84 -2.97 4.22
C ILE A 95 4.24 -2.54 5.56
N SER A 96 3.22 -3.25 6.04
CA SER A 96 2.50 -2.87 7.27
C SER A 96 3.41 -2.96 8.51
N ILE A 97 4.17 -4.05 8.64
CA ILE A 97 5.06 -4.27 9.79
C ILE A 97 6.19 -3.24 9.79
N SER A 98 6.89 -3.06 8.66
CA SER A 98 7.94 -2.05 8.56
C SER A 98 7.38 -0.65 8.80
N GLY A 99 6.22 -0.31 8.24
CA GLY A 99 5.54 0.97 8.46
C GLY A 99 5.23 1.22 9.94
N ILE A 100 4.65 0.24 10.64
CA ILE A 100 4.37 0.36 12.08
C ILE A 100 5.64 0.60 12.89
N LEU A 101 6.73 -0.12 12.59
CA LEU A 101 8.02 0.10 13.25
C LEU A 101 8.59 1.50 12.97
N LEU A 102 8.40 2.02 11.75
CA LEU A 102 8.78 3.38 11.35
C LEU A 102 7.91 4.46 12.03
N VAL A 103 6.67 4.14 12.43
CA VAL A 103 5.87 5.01 13.31
C VAL A 103 6.39 4.94 14.74
N ILE A 104 6.67 3.74 15.27
CA ILE A 104 7.14 3.55 16.65
C ILE A 104 8.45 4.29 16.93
N ARG A 105 9.40 4.30 15.97
CA ARG A 105 10.64 5.07 16.13
C ARG A 105 10.44 6.57 16.31
N ASN A 106 9.29 7.11 15.90
CA ASN A 106 8.95 8.53 16.06
C ASN A 106 8.28 8.84 17.41
N LEU A 107 7.93 7.82 18.19
CA LEU A 107 7.34 7.99 19.52
C LEU A 107 8.42 8.35 20.55
N SER A 108 8.12 9.30 21.43
CA SER A 108 9.02 9.66 22.53
C SER A 108 9.29 8.44 23.41
N GLY A 109 10.58 8.16 23.68
CA GLY A 109 11.00 7.06 24.55
C GLY A 109 11.44 5.79 23.81
N TYR A 110 11.30 5.72 22.48
CA TYR A 110 11.82 4.62 21.67
C TYR A 110 13.02 5.08 20.84
N TRP A 111 14.19 4.49 21.11
CA TRP A 111 15.43 4.81 20.42
C TRP A 111 15.87 3.62 19.57
N PHE A 112 15.79 3.76 18.25
CA PHE A 112 16.22 2.72 17.33
C PHE A 112 17.64 3.01 16.85
N PRO A 113 18.52 2.00 16.76
CA PRO A 113 19.83 2.17 16.12
C PRO A 113 19.72 2.65 14.67
N ASN A 114 20.65 3.50 14.22
CA ASN A 114 20.63 4.09 12.87
C ASN A 114 20.61 3.04 11.74
N ASN A 115 21.32 1.92 11.91
CA ASN A 115 21.32 0.82 10.94
C ASN A 115 19.94 0.16 10.80
N ILE A 116 19.17 0.05 11.89
CA ILE A 116 17.81 -0.49 11.87
C ILE A 116 16.86 0.48 11.18
N ILE A 117 16.99 1.79 11.46
CA ILE A 117 16.20 2.84 10.80
C ILE A 117 16.38 2.78 9.29
N ILE A 118 17.63 2.78 8.80
CA ILE A 118 17.95 2.72 7.37
C ILE A 118 17.42 1.41 6.75
N PHE A 119 17.63 0.28 7.43
CA PHE A 119 17.12 -1.01 6.98
C PHE A 119 15.60 -1.00 6.83
N LEU A 120 14.87 -0.47 7.83
CA LEU A 120 13.41 -0.39 7.80
C LEU A 120 12.90 0.54 6.69
N ASP A 121 13.52 1.70 6.47
CA ASP A 121 13.16 2.61 5.38
C ASP A 121 13.35 1.94 4.01
N LEU A 122 14.49 1.27 3.79
CA LEU A 122 14.79 0.55 2.56
C LEU A 122 13.86 -0.65 2.35
N LEU A 123 13.60 -1.44 3.40
CA LEU A 123 12.69 -2.58 3.36
C LEU A 123 11.27 -2.12 3.01
N HIS A 124 10.79 -1.06 3.66
CA HIS A 124 9.46 -0.52 3.43
C HIS A 124 9.30 -0.04 1.98
N LEU A 125 10.25 0.78 1.50
CA LEU A 125 10.25 1.26 0.13
C LEU A 125 10.34 0.10 -0.88
N ALA A 126 11.26 -0.84 -0.68
CA ALA A 126 11.41 -1.99 -1.57
C ALA A 126 10.12 -2.83 -1.63
N ALA A 127 9.48 -3.10 -0.48
CA ALA A 127 8.24 -3.85 -0.44
C ALA A 127 7.09 -3.12 -1.17
N VAL A 128 6.96 -1.80 -1.01
CA VAL A 128 6.00 -0.97 -1.75
C VAL A 128 6.26 -1.04 -3.26
N MET A 129 7.52 -0.87 -3.68
CA MET A 129 7.90 -0.96 -5.10
C MET A 129 7.57 -2.31 -5.70
N LEU A 130 7.91 -3.41 -5.01
CA LEU A 130 7.60 -4.76 -5.43
C LEU A 130 6.09 -5.00 -5.52
N LEU A 131 5.30 -4.48 -4.57
CA LEU A 131 3.85 -4.59 -4.61
C LEU A 131 3.27 -3.83 -5.81
N ILE A 132 3.71 -2.61 -6.08
CA ILE A 132 3.25 -1.82 -7.23
C ILE A 132 3.58 -2.54 -8.55
N ILE A 133 4.82 -3.01 -8.72
CA ILE A 133 5.25 -3.76 -9.92
C ILE A 133 4.42 -5.04 -10.09
N TYR A 134 4.18 -5.76 -8.99
CA TYR A 134 3.34 -6.94 -8.99
C TYR A 134 1.90 -6.64 -9.44
N MET A 135 1.30 -5.55 -8.95
CA MET A 135 -0.07 -5.17 -9.31
C MET A 135 -0.17 -4.68 -10.77
N LEU A 136 0.82 -3.94 -11.25
CA LEU A 136 0.87 -3.48 -12.64
C LEU A 136 1.12 -4.62 -13.64
N SER A 137 2.04 -5.53 -13.33
CA SER A 137 2.32 -6.70 -14.16
C SER A 137 1.09 -7.62 -14.26
N ALA A 138 0.38 -7.81 -13.15
CA ALA A 138 -0.92 -8.49 -13.16
C ALA A 138 -1.91 -7.77 -14.10
N ALA A 139 -2.11 -6.46 -13.96
CA ALA A 139 -3.03 -5.71 -14.81
C ALA A 139 -2.69 -5.81 -16.31
N PHE A 140 -1.40 -5.82 -16.67
CA PHE A 140 -0.95 -5.94 -18.05
C PHE A 140 -1.11 -7.36 -18.62
N LEU A 141 -0.73 -8.40 -17.85
CA LEU A 141 -0.82 -9.79 -18.28
C LEU A 141 -2.27 -10.27 -18.42
N PHE A 142 -3.17 -9.87 -17.51
CA PHE A 142 -4.58 -10.27 -17.58
C PHE A 142 -5.37 -9.53 -18.67
N ARG A 143 -4.89 -8.38 -19.16
CA ARG A 143 -5.48 -7.69 -20.32
C ARG A 143 -5.27 -8.45 -21.64
N LYS A 144 -4.23 -9.30 -21.71
CA LYS A 144 -3.88 -10.07 -22.92
C LYS A 144 -4.52 -11.47 -23.00
N ILE A 145 -5.03 -12.02 -21.89
CA ILE A 145 -5.45 -13.44 -21.81
C ILE A 145 -6.96 -13.65 -21.97
N ILE A 146 -7.77 -12.59 -21.88
CA ILE A 146 -9.21 -12.67 -22.16
C ILE A 146 -9.52 -11.83 -23.39
N PRO A 147 -9.55 -12.39 -24.62
CA PRO A 147 -10.24 -11.73 -25.71
C PRO A 147 -11.70 -11.63 -25.27
N TYR A 148 -12.19 -10.40 -25.30
CA TYR A 148 -13.56 -10.01 -25.08
C TYR A 148 -14.51 -10.94 -25.84
N ARG A 149 -15.09 -11.94 -25.15
CA ARG A 149 -16.23 -12.68 -25.68
C ARG A 149 -17.45 -11.79 -25.45
N GLN A 150 -17.76 -10.99 -26.47
CA GLN A 150 -19.09 -10.36 -26.59
C GLN A 150 -20.17 -11.45 -26.67
N PRO A 151 -21.39 -11.18 -26.17
CA PRO A 151 -22.57 -11.93 -26.56
C PRO A 151 -22.88 -11.75 -28.04
#